data_AF-A0A4Y2IUV6-F1
#
_entry.id   AF-A0A4Y2IUV6-F1
#
_cell.length_a   1.000
_cell.length_b   1.000
_cell.length_c   1.000
_cell.angle_alpha   90.00
_cell.angle_beta   90.00
_cell.angle_gamma   90.00
#
_symmetry.space_group_name_H-M   'P 1'
#
loop_
_entity.id
_entity.type
_entity.pdbx_description
1 polymer ?
#
loop_
_entity_poly.entity_id
_entity_poly.type
_entity_poly.pdbx_seq_one_letter_code
_entity_poly.pdbx_strand_id
1 'polypeptide(L)'
;MEYINCQRELLSIPVVVVSNYMQRDKYAVATFTDVIIENIKKSHAKFNMKNVIYQSDGTGKYFKQKFSLCLGTIMHDNFQWHFTATSHGKGAIDGLGGTIKCRVREATRSRNIDPRTAEEFVDCTKRLCPKIIVLYVLQETVTKKKQKLEEIWMPNDEEINTRLKSTSWNTLFVKRRHRAKTPTQDGKQTCIGHS
;
A
#
# COMPACT_ATOMS: atom_id res chain seq x y z
N MET A 1 9.62 -0.68 -7.98
CA MET A 1 8.81 -0.30 -9.15
C MET A 1 9.68 -0.58 -10.35
N GLU A 2 9.28 -1.53 -11.17
CA GLU A 2 10.05 -2.04 -12.30
C GLU A 2 9.40 -1.52 -13.60
N TYR A 3 10.20 -0.98 -14.53
CA TYR A 3 9.70 -0.35 -15.76
C TYR A 3 10.40 -0.90 -17.00
N ILE A 4 9.72 -0.93 -18.16
CA ILE A 4 10.33 -1.35 -19.43
C ILE A 4 10.55 -0.11 -20.32
N ASN A 5 11.79 0.17 -20.71
CA ASN A 5 12.20 1.29 -21.58
C ASN A 5 11.78 1.07 -23.06
N CYS A 6 11.86 2.11 -23.90
CA CYS A 6 11.71 2.08 -25.37
C CYS A 6 12.59 1.03 -26.07
N GLN A 7 13.67 0.58 -25.40
CA GLN A 7 14.58 -0.49 -25.82
C GLN A 7 14.21 -1.87 -25.23
N ARG A 8 13.06 -2.01 -24.57
CA ARG A 8 12.63 -3.17 -23.76
C ARG A 8 13.48 -3.47 -22.52
N GLU A 9 14.27 -2.52 -22.03
CA GLU A 9 15.13 -2.72 -20.85
C GLU A 9 14.42 -2.39 -19.54
N LEU A 10 14.65 -3.22 -18.50
CA LEU A 10 14.10 -3.02 -17.18
C LEU A 10 14.82 -1.86 -16.45
N LEU A 11 14.19 -0.70 -16.32
CA LEU A 11 14.68 0.41 -15.54
C LEU A 11 14.20 0.27 -14.09
N SER A 12 15.15 0.04 -13.19
CA SER A 12 14.92 0.03 -11.73
C SER A 12 15.49 1.31 -11.12
N ILE A 13 14.62 2.13 -10.54
CA ILE A 13 15.00 3.42 -9.94
C ILE A 13 14.76 3.33 -8.42
N PRO A 14 15.82 3.28 -7.60
CA PRO A 14 15.67 3.29 -6.16
C PRO A 14 15.34 4.71 -5.69
N VAL A 15 14.12 4.90 -5.18
CA VAL A 15 13.64 6.18 -4.64
C VAL A 15 13.33 6.02 -3.16
N VAL A 16 13.77 6.99 -2.36
CA VAL A 16 13.49 7.10 -0.93
C VAL A 16 12.88 8.47 -0.68
N VAL A 17 11.82 8.50 0.13
CA VAL A 17 11.25 9.74 0.66
C VAL A 17 11.67 9.89 2.12
N VAL A 18 12.23 11.05 2.46
CA VAL A 18 12.55 11.46 3.83
C VAL A 18 11.68 12.66 4.17
N SER A 19 11.17 12.70 5.40
CA SER A 19 10.32 13.80 5.86
C SER A 19 10.59 14.12 7.32
N ASN A 20 10.37 15.37 7.72
CA ASN A 20 10.27 15.76 9.14
C ASN A 20 8.89 15.46 9.73
N TYR A 21 7.95 14.91 8.96
CA TYR A 21 6.65 14.45 9.47
C TYR A 21 6.80 13.18 10.31
N MET A 22 6.51 13.27 11.61
CA MET A 22 6.74 12.19 12.57
C MET A 22 5.60 11.15 12.65
N GLN A 23 4.41 11.46 12.12
CA GLN A 23 3.26 10.56 12.23
C GLN A 23 3.29 9.48 11.14
N ARG A 24 3.02 8.24 11.55
CA ARG A 24 2.90 7.08 10.64
C ARG A 24 1.43 6.82 10.34
N ASP A 25 0.86 7.68 9.51
CA ASP A 25 -0.56 7.62 9.15
C ASP A 25 -0.79 7.45 7.65
N LYS A 26 -2.07 7.36 7.28
CA LYS A 26 -2.51 7.22 5.89
C LYS A 26 -2.18 8.43 5.00
N TYR A 27 -2.11 9.63 5.58
CA TYR A 27 -1.83 10.86 4.82
C TYR A 27 -0.36 10.92 4.42
N ALA A 28 0.55 10.47 5.31
CA ALA A 28 1.96 10.33 4.99
C ALA A 28 2.18 9.39 3.81
N VAL A 29 1.59 8.19 3.87
CA VAL A 29 1.68 7.20 2.77
C VAL A 29 1.16 7.80 1.46
N ALA A 30 0.01 8.48 1.49
CA ALA A 30 -0.54 9.12 0.31
C ALA A 30 0.29 10.28 -0.21
N THR A 31 0.87 11.08 0.67
CA THR A 31 1.73 12.20 0.25
C THR A 31 3.00 11.68 -0.40
N PHE A 32 3.65 10.70 0.22
CA PHE A 32 4.92 10.17 -0.28
C PHE A 32 4.76 9.40 -1.59
N THR A 33 3.65 8.67 -1.76
CA THR A 33 3.35 7.95 -3.01
C THR A 33 3.21 8.91 -4.18
N ASP A 34 2.45 10.01 -4.04
CA ASP A 34 2.33 11.01 -5.10
C ASP A 34 3.66 11.67 -5.42
N VAL A 35 4.44 12.03 -4.40
CA VAL A 35 5.76 12.66 -4.60
C VAL A 35 6.68 11.74 -5.41
N ILE A 36 6.65 10.42 -5.16
CA ILE A 36 7.40 9.43 -5.95
C ILE A 36 6.89 9.40 -7.40
N ILE A 37 5.58 9.31 -7.60
CA ILE A 37 4.97 9.23 -8.94
C ILE A 37 5.22 10.51 -9.74
N GLU A 38 5.06 11.68 -9.13
CA GLU A 38 5.36 12.97 -9.75
C GLU A 38 6.83 13.09 -10.13
N ASN A 39 7.74 12.65 -9.25
CA ASN A 39 9.17 12.65 -9.54
C ASN A 39 9.48 11.77 -10.76
N ILE A 40 8.86 10.60 -10.85
CA ILE A 40 9.00 9.70 -12.00
C ILE A 40 8.41 10.34 -13.25
N LYS A 41 7.19 10.87 -13.20
CA LYS A 41 6.55 11.56 -14.33
C LYS A 41 7.40 12.74 -14.85
N LYS A 42 7.99 13.53 -13.96
CA LYS A 42 8.86 14.67 -14.30
C LYS A 42 10.19 14.21 -14.92
N SER A 43 10.85 13.24 -14.29
CA SER A 43 12.16 12.74 -14.74
C SER A 43 12.06 11.91 -16.03
N HIS A 44 10.88 11.34 -16.28
CA HIS A 44 10.60 10.43 -17.37
C HIS A 44 9.37 10.88 -18.16
N ALA A 45 9.29 12.19 -18.48
CA ALA A 45 8.14 12.79 -19.19
C ALA A 45 7.86 12.17 -20.57
N LYS A 46 8.87 11.54 -21.18
CA LYS A 46 8.73 10.80 -22.44
C LYS A 46 7.92 9.50 -22.30
N PHE A 47 7.70 9.04 -21.07
CA PHE A 47 7.02 7.78 -20.78
C PHE A 47 5.55 8.03 -20.45
N ASN A 48 4.67 7.47 -21.28
CA ASN A 48 3.24 7.44 -20.96
C ASN A 48 2.96 6.31 -19.96
N MET A 49 2.82 6.63 -18.68
CA MET A 49 2.55 5.68 -17.62
C MET A 49 1.10 5.16 -17.73
N LYS A 50 0.92 4.01 -18.39
CA LYS A 50 -0.41 3.40 -18.61
C LYS A 50 -0.91 2.59 -17.43
N ASN A 51 -0.01 1.83 -16.78
CA ASN A 51 -0.35 0.89 -15.72
C ASN A 51 0.54 1.14 -14.50
N VAL A 52 -0.05 1.10 -13.31
CA VAL A 52 0.67 1.18 -12.04
C VAL A 52 0.47 -0.10 -11.26
N ILE A 53 1.56 -0.85 -11.07
CA ILE A 53 1.59 -1.99 -10.16
C ILE A 53 2.20 -1.50 -8.84
N TYR A 54 1.37 -1.43 -7.81
CA TYR A 54 1.77 -1.05 -6.47
C TYR A 54 1.92 -2.30 -5.63
N GLN A 55 3.09 -2.50 -5.04
CA GLN A 55 3.33 -3.61 -4.12
C GLN A 55 3.54 -3.06 -2.72
N SER A 56 2.77 -3.57 -1.76
CA SER A 56 2.98 -3.25 -0.35
C SER A 56 3.02 -4.50 0.52
N ASP A 57 3.77 -4.40 1.60
CA ASP A 57 3.89 -5.41 2.64
C ASP A 57 3.34 -4.83 3.95
N GLY A 58 2.82 -5.69 4.82
CA GLY A 58 2.63 -5.38 6.22
C GLY A 58 1.74 -6.39 6.93
N THR A 59 1.67 -6.26 8.24
CA THR A 59 0.85 -7.15 9.07
C THR A 59 -0.63 -6.96 8.74
N GLY A 60 -1.33 -8.03 8.36
CA GLY A 60 -2.77 -8.03 8.05
C GLY A 60 -3.68 -7.51 9.18
N LYS A 61 -3.14 -7.39 10.42
CA LYS A 61 -3.80 -6.76 11.57
C LYS A 61 -4.00 -5.24 11.41
N TYR A 62 -3.30 -4.58 10.49
CA TYR A 62 -3.46 -3.14 10.26
C TYR A 62 -4.29 -2.88 8.99
N PHE A 63 -5.61 -2.76 9.18
CA PHE A 63 -6.60 -2.28 8.18
C PHE A 63 -6.30 -0.86 7.61
N LYS A 64 -5.17 -0.24 8.00
CA LYS A 64 -4.69 1.06 7.53
C LYS A 64 -4.19 1.03 6.08
N GLN A 65 -3.87 -0.14 5.52
CA GLN A 65 -3.42 -0.23 4.11
C GLN A 65 -4.54 0.00 3.08
N LYS A 66 -5.82 -0.02 3.49
CA LYS A 66 -6.95 0.29 2.60
C LYS A 66 -6.88 1.69 1.99
N PHE A 67 -6.20 2.63 2.66
CA PHE A 67 -6.02 3.98 2.14
C PHE A 67 -5.01 4.03 0.99
N SER A 68 -4.04 3.10 0.95
CA SER A 68 -3.17 2.92 -0.21
C SER A 68 -3.96 2.45 -1.43
N LEU A 69 -4.96 1.58 -1.23
CA LEU A 69 -5.87 1.16 -2.29
C LEU A 69 -6.72 2.34 -2.79
N CYS A 70 -7.33 3.09 -1.87
CA CYS A 70 -8.15 4.25 -2.22
C CYS A 70 -7.35 5.30 -3.01
N LEU A 71 -6.12 5.58 -2.58
CA LEU A 71 -5.23 6.48 -3.30
C LEU A 71 -4.93 5.98 -4.72
N GLY A 72 -4.58 4.72 -4.86
CA GLY A 72 -4.30 4.12 -6.16
C GLY A 72 -5.46 4.22 -7.14
N THR A 73 -6.68 3.99 -6.66
CA THR A 73 -7.90 4.09 -7.48
C THR A 73 -8.29 5.53 -7.85
N ILE A 74 -7.87 6.53 -7.07
CA ILE A 74 -8.14 7.95 -7.39
C ILE A 74 -7.12 8.50 -8.40
N MET A 75 -5.88 7.99 -8.36
CA MET A 75 -4.77 8.60 -9.10
C MET A 75 -4.51 8.02 -10.49
N HIS A 76 -5.00 6.80 -10.77
CA HIS A 76 -4.65 6.08 -11.98
C HIS A 76 -5.82 5.25 -12.51
N ASP A 77 -6.08 5.36 -13.81
CA ASP A 77 -7.13 4.60 -14.49
C ASP A 77 -6.90 3.08 -14.43
N ASN A 78 -5.64 2.64 -14.43
CA ASN A 78 -5.27 1.23 -14.34
C ASN A 78 -4.25 0.98 -13.23
N PHE A 79 -4.77 0.78 -12.02
CA PHE A 79 -4.01 0.52 -10.80
C PHE A 79 -4.19 -0.93 -10.33
N GLN A 80 -3.09 -1.65 -10.16
CA GLN A 80 -3.05 -2.99 -9.58
C GLN A 80 -2.34 -2.94 -8.24
N TRP A 81 -2.97 -3.49 -7.20
CA TRP A 81 -2.37 -3.56 -5.87
C TRP A 81 -2.05 -5.00 -5.51
N HIS A 82 -0.77 -5.28 -5.30
CA HIS A 82 -0.29 -6.55 -4.77
C HIS A 82 0.06 -6.35 -3.29
N PHE A 83 -0.76 -6.94 -2.41
CA PHE A 83 -0.53 -6.91 -0.97
C PHE A 83 -0.02 -8.25 -0.47
N THR A 84 1.10 -8.24 0.26
CA THR A 84 1.63 -9.43 0.91
C THR A 84 1.50 -9.29 2.43
N ALA A 85 0.69 -10.15 3.04
CA ALA A 85 0.36 -10.08 4.47
C ALA A 85 1.39 -10.77 5.40
N THR A 86 2.28 -11.60 4.82
CA THR A 86 3.12 -12.55 5.56
C THR A 86 4.54 -12.04 5.81
N SER A 87 4.96 -10.99 5.12
CA SER A 87 6.36 -10.57 5.04
C SER A 87 6.81 -9.63 6.18
N HIS A 88 5.91 -9.22 7.09
CA HIS A 88 6.23 -8.47 8.32
C HIS A 88 7.07 -7.19 8.09
N GLY A 89 7.06 -6.60 6.90
CA GLY A 89 7.96 -5.49 6.55
C GLY A 89 9.41 -5.94 6.36
N LYS A 90 9.61 -7.06 5.65
CA LYS A 90 10.93 -7.58 5.24
C LYS A 90 11.02 -7.72 3.72
N GLY A 91 10.29 -6.90 2.98
CA GLY A 91 10.35 -6.90 1.53
C GLY A 91 11.63 -6.23 1.01
N ALA A 92 11.89 -6.37 -0.29
CA ALA A 92 12.99 -5.66 -0.95
C ALA A 92 12.96 -4.14 -0.74
N ILE A 93 11.76 -3.57 -0.53
CA ILE A 93 11.53 -2.14 -0.28
C ILE A 93 12.13 -1.69 1.06
N ASP A 94 12.07 -2.53 2.10
CA ASP A 94 12.67 -2.23 3.42
C ASP A 94 14.20 -2.19 3.35
N GLY A 95 14.78 -2.92 2.40
CA GLY A 95 16.22 -2.92 2.13
C GLY A 95 16.77 -1.54 1.76
N LEU A 96 16.03 -0.72 1.02
CA LEU A 96 16.46 0.65 0.67
C LEU A 96 16.52 1.55 1.89
N GLY A 97 15.44 1.56 2.69
CA GLY A 97 15.37 2.32 3.94
C GLY A 97 16.39 1.85 4.98
N GLY A 98 16.64 0.55 5.05
CA GLY A 98 17.70 -0.03 5.89
C GLY A 98 19.09 0.42 5.43
N THR A 99 19.37 0.35 4.12
CA THR A 99 20.67 0.71 3.54
C THR A 99 21.05 2.15 3.86
N ILE A 100 20.17 3.12 3.60
CA ILE A 100 20.49 4.54 3.87
C ILE A 100 20.72 4.80 5.37
N LYS A 101 19.94 4.17 6.25
CA LYS A 101 20.07 4.33 7.70
C LYS A 101 21.37 3.73 8.20
N CYS A 102 21.74 2.56 7.69
CA CYS A 102 23.02 1.92 8.01
C CYS A 102 24.20 2.80 7.56
N ARG A 103 24.18 3.32 6.32
CA ARG A 103 25.26 4.15 5.79
C ARG A 103 25.45 5.46 6.56
N VAL A 104 24.34 6.16 6.87
CA VAL A 104 24.41 7.36 7.71
C VAL A 104 24.93 7.01 9.10
N ARG A 105 24.43 5.94 9.72
CA ARG A 105 24.90 5.48 11.05
C ARG A 105 26.39 5.15 11.06
N GLU A 106 26.91 4.48 10.04
CA GLU A 106 28.33 4.15 9.92
C GLU A 106 29.19 5.41 9.82
N ALA A 107 28.77 6.37 9.00
CA ALA A 107 29.45 7.66 8.87
C ALA A 107 29.39 8.47 10.18
N THR A 108 28.26 8.45 10.90
CA THR A 108 28.14 9.08 12.22
C THR A 108 29.03 8.42 13.26
N ARG A 109 29.06 7.09 13.31
CA ARG A 109 29.94 6.34 14.23
C ARG A 109 31.42 6.62 13.99
N SER A 110 31.79 6.87 12.74
CA SER A 110 33.15 7.24 12.37
C SER A 110 33.48 8.72 12.67
N ARG A 111 32.55 9.46 13.31
CA ARG A 111 32.63 10.91 13.59
C ARG A 111 32.82 11.77 12.32
N ASN A 112 32.38 11.26 11.16
CA ASN A 112 32.47 11.96 9.89
C ASN A 112 31.28 12.91 9.64
N ILE A 113 30.12 12.63 10.27
CA ILE A 113 28.87 13.40 10.15
C ILE A 113 28.05 13.30 11.44
N ASP A 114 27.19 14.28 11.72
CA ASP A 114 26.22 14.21 12.82
C ASP A 114 24.91 14.90 12.39
N PRO A 115 24.11 14.31 11.49
CA PRO A 115 22.88 14.93 11.03
C PRO A 115 21.84 14.95 12.16
N ARG A 116 21.42 16.15 12.57
CA ARG A 116 20.44 16.39 13.63
C ARG A 116 19.06 16.75 13.09
N THR A 117 18.99 17.19 11.84
CA THR A 117 17.74 17.50 11.15
C THR A 117 17.47 16.52 10.02
N ALA A 118 16.20 16.42 9.60
CA ALA A 118 15.82 15.59 8.46
C ALA A 118 16.45 16.09 7.14
N GLU A 119 16.71 17.40 7.02
CA GLU A 119 17.39 18.01 5.88
C GLU A 119 18.86 17.60 5.84
N GLU A 120 19.57 17.74 6.96
CA GLU A 120 20.96 17.28 7.08
C GLU A 120 21.09 15.78 6.80
N PHE A 121 20.10 14.98 7.24
CA PHE A 121 20.05 13.55 6.93
C PHE A 121 19.92 13.30 5.42
N VAL A 122 19.09 14.08 4.71
CA VAL A 122 18.94 13.98 3.25
C VAL A 122 20.24 14.33 2.55
N ASP A 123 20.88 15.43 2.93
CA ASP A 123 22.14 15.88 2.31
C ASP A 123 23.27 14.87 2.54
N CYS A 124 23.36 14.32 3.75
CA CYS A 124 24.27 13.21 4.04
C CYS A 124 23.97 11.98 3.18
N THR A 125 22.69 11.61 3.05
CA THR A 125 22.29 10.43 2.28
C THR A 125 22.59 10.60 0.79
N LYS A 126 22.32 11.77 0.21
CA LYS A 126 22.64 12.07 -1.20
C LYS A 126 24.14 11.93 -1.48
N ARG A 127 24.98 12.39 -0.56
CA ARG A 127 26.44 12.26 -0.66
C ARG A 127 26.92 10.82 -0.50
N LEU A 128 26.38 10.07 0.46
CA LEU A 128 26.79 8.69 0.75
C LEU A 128 26.25 7.66 -0.26
N CYS A 129 25.08 7.93 -0.84
CA CYS A 129 24.34 7.02 -1.70
C CYS A 129 23.89 7.73 -3.00
N PRO A 130 24.81 8.15 -3.89
CA PRO A 130 24.48 8.97 -5.06
C PRO A 130 23.58 8.27 -6.09
N LYS A 131 23.50 6.94 -6.05
CA LYS A 131 22.62 6.15 -6.94
C LYS A 131 21.18 6.05 -6.45
N ILE A 132 20.88 6.47 -5.22
CA ILE A 132 19.53 6.47 -4.65
C ILE A 132 18.95 7.87 -4.77
N ILE A 133 17.78 7.98 -5.40
CA ILE A 133 17.07 9.26 -5.46
C ILE A 133 16.45 9.52 -4.08
N VAL A 134 16.89 10.58 -3.41
CA VAL A 134 16.37 10.99 -2.10
C VAL A 134 15.49 12.22 -2.27
N LEU A 135 14.20 12.05 -2.02
CA LEU A 135 13.20 13.12 -2.04
C LEU A 135 12.93 13.60 -0.62
N TYR A 136 12.94 14.91 -0.40
CA TYR A 136 12.60 15.50 0.89
C TYR A 136 11.19 16.07 0.87
N VAL A 137 10.39 15.78 1.90
CA VAL A 137 9.02 16.25 2.04
C VAL A 137 8.85 16.94 3.39
N LEU A 138 8.47 18.22 3.36
CA LEU A 138 8.13 18.97 4.56
C LEU A 138 6.80 18.52 5.16
N GLN A 139 6.70 18.55 6.48
CA GLN A 139 5.48 18.26 7.24
C GLN A 139 4.29 19.11 6.75
N GLU A 140 4.52 20.37 6.41
CA GLU A 140 3.48 21.25 5.87
C GLU A 140 2.83 20.69 4.60
N THR A 141 3.60 20.01 3.76
CA THR A 141 3.08 19.38 2.53
C THR A 141 2.11 18.25 2.89
N VAL A 142 2.48 17.44 3.89
CA VAL A 142 1.61 16.37 4.41
C VAL A 142 0.36 16.95 5.06
N THR A 143 0.49 18.03 5.84
CA THR A 143 -0.66 18.69 6.51
C THR A 143 -1.63 19.33 5.51
N LYS A 144 -1.13 20.03 4.49
CA LYS A 144 -1.96 20.60 3.42
C LYS A 144 -2.70 19.50 2.66
N LYS A 145 -2.03 18.38 2.38
CA LYS A 145 -2.64 17.26 1.68
C LYS A 145 -3.64 16.51 2.56
N LYS A 146 -3.36 16.40 3.86
CA LYS A 146 -4.28 15.81 4.85
C LYS A 146 -5.66 16.47 4.79
N GLN A 147 -5.74 17.80 4.75
CA GLN A 147 -7.02 18.52 4.65
C GLN A 147 -7.84 18.05 3.44
N LYS A 148 -7.24 18.02 2.25
CA LYS A 148 -7.88 17.53 1.02
C LYS A 148 -8.27 16.05 1.09
N LEU A 149 -7.42 15.22 1.68
CA LEU A 149 -7.67 13.79 1.80
C LEU A 149 -8.78 13.47 2.81
N GLU A 150 -8.96 14.29 3.84
CA GLU A 150 -10.11 14.14 4.74
C GLU A 150 -11.42 14.39 4.01
N GLU A 151 -11.50 15.41 3.15
CA GLU A 151 -12.70 15.66 2.33
C GLU A 151 -13.04 14.47 1.42
N ILE A 152 -12.02 13.77 0.90
CA ILE A 152 -12.19 12.63 -0.01
C ILE A 152 -12.49 11.32 0.76
N TRP A 153 -11.87 11.14 1.93
CA TRP A 153 -11.93 9.90 2.71
C TRP A 153 -12.93 9.92 3.85
N MET A 154 -13.47 11.08 4.22
CA MET A 154 -14.64 11.13 5.05
C MET A 154 -15.79 10.55 4.24
N PRO A 155 -16.41 9.46 4.71
CA PRO A 155 -17.72 9.13 4.18
C PRO A 155 -18.64 10.31 4.47
N ASN A 156 -19.57 10.61 3.55
CA ASN A 156 -20.82 11.17 4.01
C ASN A 156 -21.36 10.15 5.02
N ASP A 157 -21.32 10.47 6.32
CA ASP A 157 -21.89 9.59 7.35
C ASP A 157 -23.35 9.27 7.02
N GLU A 158 -24.04 10.19 6.32
CA GLU A 158 -25.33 9.97 5.70
C GLU A 158 -25.33 8.84 4.66
N GLU A 159 -24.35 8.76 3.75
CA GLU A 159 -24.31 7.76 2.67
C GLU A 159 -24.01 6.35 3.22
N ILE A 160 -23.08 6.24 4.18
CA ILE A 160 -22.81 4.97 4.87
C ILE A 160 -24.03 4.54 5.69
N ASN A 161 -24.62 5.44 6.47
CA ASN A 161 -25.81 5.11 7.25
C ASN A 161 -27.01 4.76 6.35
N THR A 162 -27.15 5.40 5.18
CA THR A 162 -28.20 5.10 4.20
C THR A 162 -27.97 3.72 3.55
N ARG A 163 -26.73 3.37 3.17
CA ARG A 163 -26.40 2.03 2.64
C ARG A 163 -26.53 0.93 3.69
N LEU A 164 -26.17 1.20 4.95
CA LEU A 164 -26.35 0.25 6.05
C LEU A 164 -27.83 0.05 6.39
N LYS A 165 -28.66 1.10 6.26
CA LYS A 165 -30.13 1.00 6.40
C LYS A 165 -30.78 0.30 5.21
N SER A 166 -30.28 0.48 3.98
CA SER A 166 -30.82 -0.17 2.78
C SER A 166 -30.40 -1.63 2.63
N THR A 167 -29.26 -2.01 3.20
CA THR A 167 -28.75 -3.39 3.17
C THR A 167 -29.20 -4.10 4.44
N SER A 168 -30.46 -4.57 4.45
CA SER A 168 -30.93 -5.48 5.49
C SER A 168 -30.01 -6.70 5.55
N TRP A 169 -29.39 -6.93 6.71
CA TRP A 169 -28.52 -8.08 6.98
C TRP A 169 -29.20 -9.45 6.75
N ASN A 170 -30.52 -9.48 6.60
CA ASN A 170 -31.29 -10.69 6.34
C ASN A 170 -31.14 -11.22 4.89
N THR A 171 -30.73 -10.40 3.92
CA THR A 171 -30.68 -10.85 2.51
C THR A 171 -29.39 -11.58 2.13
N LEU A 172 -28.30 -11.37 2.87
CA LEU A 172 -26.98 -11.97 2.57
C LEU A 172 -26.76 -13.35 3.21
N PHE A 173 -27.49 -13.70 4.28
CA PHE A 173 -27.35 -15.00 4.95
C PHE A 173 -28.24 -16.12 4.37
N VAL A 174 -29.18 -15.82 3.47
CA VAL A 174 -30.14 -16.82 2.96
C VAL A 174 -29.60 -17.65 1.77
N LYS A 175 -28.44 -17.33 1.18
CA LYS A 175 -27.97 -18.01 -0.05
C LYS A 175 -26.72 -18.92 0.05
N ARG A 176 -26.35 -19.37 1.25
CA ARG A 176 -25.37 -20.48 1.43
C ARG A 176 -25.83 -21.53 2.45
N ARG A 177 -27.02 -22.11 2.25
CA ARG A 177 -27.35 -23.45 2.75
C ARG A 177 -28.22 -24.21 1.73
N HIS A 178 -27.61 -24.72 0.68
CA HIS A 178 -28.07 -25.95 0.03
C HIS A 178 -26.99 -27.01 0.29
N ARG A 179 -27.16 -27.79 1.37
CA ARG A 179 -27.81 -29.11 1.41
C ARG A 179 -26.88 -30.18 0.83
N ALA A 180 -25.93 -30.63 1.65
CA ALA A 180 -25.36 -31.96 1.50
C ALA A 180 -26.51 -32.97 1.70
N LYS A 181 -26.90 -33.67 0.63
CA LYS A 181 -27.78 -34.84 0.72
C LYS A 181 -26.89 -36.04 1.02
N THR A 182 -27.04 -36.63 2.20
CA THR A 182 -26.66 -38.02 2.45
C THR A 182 -27.59 -38.94 1.65
N PRO A 183 -27.11 -40.03 1.03
CA PRO A 183 -27.98 -41.00 0.39
C PRO A 183 -28.54 -41.96 1.43
N THR A 184 -29.85 -41.92 1.66
CA THR A 184 -30.62 -43.02 2.26
C THR A 184 -30.88 -44.07 1.18
N GLN A 185 -30.44 -45.30 1.41
CA GLN A 185 -30.87 -46.47 0.64
C GLN A 185 -32.27 -46.86 1.09
N ASP A 186 -33.23 -46.82 0.16
CA ASP A 186 -34.54 -47.45 0.31
C ASP A 186 -34.58 -48.73 -0.52
N GLY A 187 -35.10 -49.78 0.09
CA GLY A 187 -36.05 -50.66 -0.59
C GLY A 187 -35.69 -52.14 -0.66
N LYS A 188 -36.43 -52.91 0.14
CA LYS A 188 -37.20 -54.15 -0.20
C LYS A 188 -37.10 -55.17 0.95
N GLN A 189 -38.11 -55.91 1.38
CA GLN A 189 -39.54 -56.03 1.07
C GLN A 189 -40.11 -57.11 2.02
N THR A 190 -41.43 -57.06 2.27
CA THR A 190 -42.35 -58.13 2.73
C THR A 190 -42.39 -58.61 4.19
N CYS A 191 -43.58 -58.41 4.78
CA CYS A 191 -44.16 -59.17 5.89
C CYS A 191 -44.59 -60.59 5.42
N ILE A 192 -44.65 -61.55 6.34
CA ILE A 192 -45.75 -62.48 6.67
C ILE A 192 -45.19 -63.49 7.70
N GLY A 193 -45.87 -63.66 8.84
CA GLY A 193 -45.52 -64.67 9.85
C GLY A 193 -46.23 -66.01 9.60
N HIS A 194 -45.76 -67.06 10.27
CA HIS A 194 -46.60 -68.11 10.86
C HIS A 194 -45.77 -68.98 11.81
N SER A 195 -46.36 -69.19 13.00
CA SER A 195 -46.29 -70.34 13.91
C SER A 195 -44.95 -70.72 14.52
#